data_AF-A0A9X3T1G0-F1
#
_entry.id   AF-A0A9X3T1G0-F1
#
_cell.length_a   1.000
_cell.length_b   1.000
_cell.length_c   1.000
_cell.angle_alpha   90.00
_cell.angle_beta   90.00
_cell.angle_gamma   90.00
#
_symmetry.space_group_name_H-M   'P 1'
#
loop_
_entity.id
_entity.type
_entity.pdbx_description
1 polymer ?
#
loop_
_entity_poly.entity_id
_entity_poly.type
_entity_poly.pdbx_seq_one_letter_code
_entity_poly.pdbx_strand_id
1 'polypeptide(L)'
;MKVVPLNEVKNRLSAYIELSKREDIVVTKNGRAAAVLHGVTDKDLEDYLFESDPKFIARIESLRRQYRREGGTKLEDVRKEFGLSPRARRRKVRLSK
;
A
#
# COMPACT_ATOMS: atom_id res chain seq x y z
N MET A 1 9.81 -11.82 -11.73
CA MET A 1 8.66 -12.72 -11.54
C MET A 1 9.11 -14.13 -11.86
N LYS A 2 8.94 -15.06 -10.91
CA LYS A 2 9.34 -16.47 -11.02
C LYS A 2 8.11 -17.37 -11.02
N VAL A 3 8.14 -18.49 -11.75
CA VAL A 3 7.04 -19.47 -11.77
C VAL A 3 7.51 -20.77 -11.12
N VAL A 4 6.78 -21.27 -10.13
CA VAL A 4 7.19 -22.42 -9.32
C VAL A 4 6.01 -23.38 -9.09
N PRO A 5 6.21 -24.71 -9.21
CA PRO A 5 5.22 -25.71 -8.83
C PRO A 5 4.86 -25.71 -7.33
N LEU A 6 3.59 -25.94 -7.00
CA LEU A 6 3.10 -25.97 -5.63
C LEU A 6 3.84 -26.97 -4.72
N ASN A 7 4.24 -28.14 -5.24
CA ASN A 7 5.01 -29.12 -4.47
C ASN A 7 6.39 -28.59 -4.06
N GLU A 8 7.05 -27.84 -4.92
CA GLU A 8 8.36 -27.24 -4.62
C GLU A 8 8.24 -26.12 -3.57
N VAL A 9 7.18 -25.29 -3.68
CA VAL A 9 6.89 -24.27 -2.68
C VAL A 9 6.59 -24.90 -1.32
N LYS A 10 5.80 -25.97 -1.26
CA LYS A 10 5.50 -26.69 -0.01
C LYS A 10 6.75 -27.22 0.69
N ASN A 11 7.70 -27.76 -0.08
CA ASN A 11 8.91 -28.35 0.47
C ASN A 11 9.91 -27.29 0.97
N ARG A 12 9.84 -26.05 0.47
CA ARG A 12 10.84 -24.99 0.72
C ARG A 12 10.20 -23.64 0.99
N LEU A 13 9.06 -23.62 1.69
CA LEU A 13 8.23 -22.42 1.84
C LEU A 13 9.03 -21.23 2.41
N SER A 14 9.84 -21.44 3.45
CA SER A 14 10.65 -20.38 4.06
C SER A 14 11.61 -19.73 3.07
N ALA A 15 12.25 -20.52 2.18
CA ALA A 15 13.15 -19.98 1.16
C ALA A 15 12.39 -19.15 0.12
N TYR A 16 11.16 -19.58 -0.22
CA TYR A 16 10.31 -18.85 -1.14
C TYR A 16 9.70 -17.59 -0.53
N ILE A 17 9.45 -17.56 0.78
CA ILE A 17 9.08 -16.32 1.49
C ILE A 17 10.23 -15.31 1.40
N GLU A 18 11.47 -15.71 1.66
CA GLU A 18 12.62 -14.79 1.52
C GLU A 18 12.83 -14.30 0.08
N LEU A 19 12.63 -15.18 -0.90
CA LEU A 19 12.70 -14.79 -2.31
C LEU A 19 11.56 -13.83 -2.70
N SER A 20 10.36 -14.02 -2.14
CA SER A 20 9.19 -13.19 -2.45
C SER A 20 9.36 -11.71 -2.07
N LYS A 21 10.28 -11.40 -1.13
CA LYS A 21 10.65 -10.04 -0.77
C LYS A 21 11.38 -9.28 -1.89
N ARG A 22 11.90 -10.00 -2.89
CA ARG A 22 12.65 -9.44 -4.03
C ARG A 22 11.86 -9.46 -5.33
N GLU A 23 11.02 -10.48 -5.52
CA GLU A 23 10.17 -10.60 -6.70
C GLU A 23 8.94 -11.49 -6.45
N ASP A 24 7.89 -11.25 -7.22
CA ASP A 24 6.67 -12.08 -7.19
C ASP A 24 6.95 -13.51 -7.68
N ILE A 25 6.38 -14.47 -6.95
CA ILE A 25 6.43 -15.89 -7.31
C ILE A 25 5.02 -16.38 -7.67
N VAL A 26 4.82 -16.74 -8.93
CA VAL A 26 3.60 -17.41 -9.40
C VAL A 26 3.67 -18.87 -9.02
N VAL A 27 2.75 -19.31 -8.15
CA VAL A 27 2.61 -20.70 -7.74
C VAL A 27 1.65 -21.40 -8.70
N THR A 28 2.09 -22.52 -9.27
CA THR A 28 1.27 -23.32 -10.19
C THR A 28 0.78 -24.61 -9.54
N LYS A 29 -0.45 -25.01 -9.86
CA LYS A 29 -1.03 -26.30 -9.52
C LYS A 29 -1.42 -27.00 -10.82
N ASN A 30 -0.87 -28.20 -11.06
CA ASN A 30 -1.07 -28.95 -12.29
C ASN A 30 -0.79 -28.13 -13.57
N GLY A 31 0.30 -27.34 -13.54
CA GLY A 31 0.73 -26.50 -14.67
C GLY A 31 -0.05 -25.21 -14.88
N ARG A 32 -1.08 -24.91 -14.07
CA ARG A 32 -1.86 -23.66 -14.16
C ARG A 32 -1.54 -22.75 -12.99
N ALA A 33 -1.48 -21.44 -13.23
CA ALA A 33 -1.35 -20.44 -12.18
C ALA A 33 -2.49 -20.59 -11.17
N ALA A 34 -2.15 -20.63 -9.88
CA ALA A 34 -3.10 -20.86 -8.80
C ALA A 34 -3.00 -19.80 -7.70
N ALA A 35 -1.80 -19.25 -7.46
CA ALA A 35 -1.58 -18.17 -6.51
C ALA A 35 -0.35 -17.35 -6.89
N VAL A 36 -0.20 -16.19 -6.26
CA VAL A 36 1.04 -15.41 -6.24
C VAL A 36 1.50 -15.31 -4.80
N LEU A 37 2.78 -15.60 -4.55
CA LEU A 37 3.45 -15.28 -3.30
C LEU A 37 4.17 -13.95 -3.50
N HIS A 38 3.64 -12.90 -2.87
CA HIS A 38 4.19 -11.56 -2.86
C HIS A 38 4.72 -11.27 -1.46
N GLY A 39 5.97 -10.81 -1.36
CA GLY A 39 6.55 -10.44 -0.07
C GLY A 39 6.00 -9.09 0.38
N VAL A 40 5.41 -9.04 1.57
CA VAL A 40 4.90 -7.80 2.18
C VAL A 40 5.74 -7.43 3.39
N THR A 41 5.99 -6.14 3.59
CA THR A 41 6.47 -5.60 4.87
C THR A 41 5.29 -5.14 5.73
N ASP A 42 5.52 -4.87 7.02
CA ASP A 42 4.47 -4.34 7.91
C ASP A 42 3.86 -3.03 7.40
N LYS A 43 4.64 -2.24 6.64
CA LYS A 43 4.16 -1.00 6.01
C LYS A 43 3.32 -1.27 4.76
N ASP A 44 3.65 -2.32 4.02
CA ASP A 44 2.98 -2.67 2.76
C ASP A 44 1.69 -3.46 3.00
N LEU A 45 1.56 -4.12 4.17
CA LEU A 45 0.40 -4.95 4.49
C LEU A 45 -0.89 -4.13 4.53
N GLU A 46 -0.85 -2.93 5.12
CA GLU A 46 -2.02 -2.04 5.16
C GLU A 46 -2.45 -1.66 3.73
N ASP A 47 -1.50 -1.19 2.91
CA ASP A 47 -1.76 -0.79 1.53
C ASP A 47 -2.32 -1.96 0.72
N TYR A 48 -1.73 -3.16 0.83
CA TYR A 48 -2.19 -4.36 0.14
C TYR A 48 -3.63 -4.76 0.50
N LEU A 49 -4.01 -4.62 1.77
CA LEU A 49 -5.37 -4.91 2.23
C LEU A 49 -6.37 -3.86 1.72
N PHE A 50 -5.98 -2.58 1.69
CA PHE A 50 -6.86 -1.50 1.21
C PHE A 50 -7.03 -1.46 -0.31
N GLU A 51 -5.99 -1.82 -1.07
CA GLU A 51 -6.04 -1.85 -2.54
C GLU A 51 -7.06 -2.83 -3.09
N SER A 52 -7.32 -3.92 -2.35
CA SER A 52 -8.23 -4.99 -2.77
C SER A 52 -9.60 -4.92 -2.11
N ASP A 53 -9.80 -4.09 -1.07
CA ASP A 53 -11.09 -3.96 -0.38
C ASP A 53 -12.12 -3.19 -1.24
N PRO A 54 -13.17 -3.86 -1.76
CA PRO A 54 -14.17 -3.21 -2.59
C PRO A 54 -14.93 -2.10 -1.86
N LYS A 55 -15.11 -2.21 -0.53
CA LYS A 55 -15.79 -1.17 0.26
C LYS A 55 -14.93 0.08 0.38
N PHE A 56 -13.62 -0.10 0.57
CA PHE A 56 -12.67 1.00 0.61
C PHE A 56 -12.64 1.74 -0.73
N ILE A 57 -12.51 0.99 -1.84
CA ILE A 57 -12.54 1.54 -3.20
C ILE A 57 -13.83 2.34 -3.43
N ALA A 58 -15.00 1.74 -3.16
CA ALA A 58 -16.29 2.39 -3.36
C ALA A 58 -16.42 3.68 -2.52
N ARG A 59 -15.91 3.66 -1.28
CA ARG A 59 -15.91 4.82 -0.39
C ARG A 59 -15.04 5.95 -0.95
N ILE A 60 -13.82 5.65 -1.38
CA ILE A 60 -12.91 6.63 -1.98
C ILE A 60 -13.50 7.25 -3.24
N GLU A 61 -14.12 6.44 -4.11
CA GLU A 61 -14.80 6.96 -5.30
C GLU A 61 -15.95 7.91 -4.95
N SER A 62 -16.76 7.56 -3.95
CA SER A 62 -17.87 8.41 -3.50
C SER A 62 -17.35 9.75 -2.99
N LEU A 63 -16.29 9.74 -2.17
CA LEU A 63 -15.66 10.95 -1.65
C LEU A 63 -15.05 11.81 -2.77
N ARG A 64 -14.41 11.19 -3.77
CA ARG A 64 -13.89 11.90 -4.95
C ARG A 64 -15.01 12.56 -5.76
N ARG A 65 -16.16 11.88 -5.93
CA ARG A 65 -17.35 12.46 -6.58
C ARG A 65 -17.89 13.64 -5.79
N GLN A 66 -18.00 13.50 -4.47
CA GLN A 66 -18.45 14.56 -3.58
C GLN A 66 -17.54 15.79 -3.67
N TYR A 67 -16.23 15.60 -3.53
CA TYR A 67 -15.22 16.66 -3.61
C TYR A 67 -15.28 17.43 -4.93
N ARG A 68 -15.50 16.74 -6.06
CA ARG A 68 -15.64 17.42 -7.36
C ARG A 68 -16.88 18.32 -7.45
N ARG A 69 -17.95 18.02 -6.71
CA ARG A 69 -19.19 18.79 -6.70
C ARG A 69 -19.17 19.94 -5.68
N GLU A 70 -18.67 19.64 -4.48
CA GLU A 70 -18.80 20.51 -3.30
C GLU A 70 -17.49 21.23 -2.96
N GLY A 71 -16.37 20.83 -3.57
CA GLY A 71 -15.03 21.27 -3.18
C GLY A 71 -14.57 20.54 -1.92
N GLY A 72 -13.55 21.09 -1.25
CA GLY A 72 -13.10 20.58 0.04
C GLY A 72 -12.74 21.69 1.00
N THR A 73 -12.49 21.31 2.25
CA THR A 73 -12.15 22.24 3.32
C THR A 73 -10.67 22.63 3.24
N LYS A 74 -10.38 23.91 3.43
CA LYS A 74 -8.99 24.36 3.52
C LYS A 74 -8.35 23.79 4.78
N LEU A 75 -7.09 23.38 4.68
CA LEU A 75 -6.34 22.80 5.79
C LEU A 75 -6.22 23.76 7.00
N GLU A 76 -6.23 25.07 6.75
CA GLU A 76 -6.21 26.08 7.81
C GLU A 76 -7.47 26.08 8.68
N ASP A 77 -8.63 25.83 8.08
CA ASP A 77 -9.92 25.80 8.78
C ASP A 77 -10.03 24.51 9.60
N VAL A 78 -9.62 23.37 9.03
CA VAL A 78 -9.52 22.09 9.76
C VAL A 78 -8.60 22.22 10.97
N ARG A 79 -7.44 22.86 10.83
CA ARG A 79 -6.52 23.04 11.97
C ARG A 79 -7.13 23.89 13.09
N LYS A 80 -7.85 24.96 12.75
CA LYS A 80 -8.56 25.79 13.73
C LYS A 80 -9.62 24.97 14.47
N GLU A 81 -10.41 24.19 13.74
CA GLU A 81 -11.46 23.31 14.29
C GLU A 81 -10.89 22.32 15.31
N PHE A 82 -9.74 21.71 15.01
CA PHE A 82 -9.09 20.73 15.89
C PHE A 82 -8.05 21.33 16.85
N GLY A 83 -7.95 22.66 16.97
CA GLY A 83 -6.99 23.31 17.87
C GLY A 83 -5.51 23.04 17.56
N LEU A 84 -5.19 22.69 16.31
CA LEU A 84 -3.85 22.33 15.86
C LEU A 84 -3.06 23.59 15.47
N SER A 85 -1.88 23.78 16.07
CA SER A 85 -1.03 24.92 15.73
C SER A 85 -0.51 24.85 14.29
N PRO A 86 -0.30 26.01 13.61
CA PRO A 86 0.30 26.02 12.29
C PRO A 86 1.71 25.39 12.34
N ARG A 87 2.00 24.43 11.45
CA ARG A 87 3.36 23.87 11.31
C ARG A 87 4.37 25.03 11.17
N ALA A 88 5.34 25.11 12.07
CA ALA A 88 6.44 26.05 11.96
C ALA A 88 7.15 25.84 10.60
N ARG A 89 7.35 26.93 9.84
CA ARG A 89 8.11 26.89 8.58
C ARG A 89 9.47 26.24 8.87
N ARG A 90 9.75 25.08 8.26
CA ARG A 90 11.05 24.42 8.32
C ARG A 90 12.09 25.43 7.82
N ARG A 91 12.85 26.02 8.75
CA ARG A 91 13.86 27.05 8.46
C ARG A 91 14.91 26.38 7.56
N LYS A 92 15.07 26.85 6.32
CA LYS A 92 16.15 26.40 5.42
C LYS A 92 17.46 26.57 6.18
N VAL A 93 18.07 25.47 6.61
CA VAL A 93 19.44 25.47 7.13
C VAL A 93 20.31 25.92 5.97
N ARG A 94 20.86 27.14 6.05
CA ARG A 94 21.94 27.55 5.16
C ARG A 94 23.14 26.68 5.53
N LEU A 95 23.50 25.72 4.67
CA LEU A 95 24.84 25.12 4.75
C LEU A 95 25.84 26.24 4.45
N SER A 96 26.61 26.64 5.45
CA SER A 96 27.84 27.41 5.23
C SER A 96 28.89 26.47 4.63
N LYS A 97 29.61 27.00 3.63
CA LYS A 97 30.77 26.41 2.99
C LYS A 97 31.88 26.08 3.98
#